data_AF-R0KW47-F1
#
_entry.id   AF-R0KW47-F1
#
_cell.length_a   1.000
_cell.length_b   1.000
_cell.length_c   1.000
_cell.angle_alpha   90.00
_cell.angle_beta   90.00
_cell.angle_gamma   90.00
#
_symmetry.space_group_name_H-M   'P 1'
#
loop_
_entity.id
_entity.type
_entity.pdbx_description
1 polymer ?
#
loop_
_entity_poly.entity_id
_entity_poly.type
_entity_poly.pdbx_seq_one_letter_code
_entity_poly.pdbx_strand_id
1 'polypeptide(L)'
;MILNKSNLIFSFCLLASFICAIHNPKIPRFSKEGEKYFVHLFFDNDRLKFKKIEISRGCGCGLGGGHKTFEVPFTILPHRLGNEFKIDISSLDKNFTPGYTVELRNKSWRVFRSKEFVYNEIVDSFLTRGDNYRLTHEDTTN
;
A
#
# COMPACT_ATOMS: atom_id res chain seq x y z
N MET A 1 -32.17 6.26 -28.47
CA MET A 1 -30.76 5.81 -28.56
C MET A 1 -30.72 4.34 -28.16
N ILE A 2 -30.66 3.45 -29.15
CA ILE A 2 -30.78 2.00 -28.92
C ILE A 2 -29.39 1.47 -28.53
N LEU A 3 -29.27 0.99 -27.29
CA LEU A 3 -28.09 0.26 -26.82
C LEU A 3 -28.06 -1.10 -27.51
N ASN A 4 -27.29 -1.22 -28.60
CA ASN A 4 -26.99 -2.53 -29.21
C ASN A 4 -26.25 -3.41 -28.18
N LYS A 5 -26.56 -4.71 -28.15
CA LYS A 5 -25.97 -5.71 -27.23
C LYS A 5 -24.44 -5.58 -27.10
N SER A 6 -23.74 -5.30 -28.19
CA SER A 6 -22.29 -5.11 -28.23
C SER A 6 -21.82 -3.91 -27.38
N ASN A 7 -22.51 -2.77 -27.42
CA ASN A 7 -22.16 -1.59 -26.63
C ASN A 7 -22.37 -1.81 -25.13
N LEU A 8 -23.35 -2.64 -24.77
CA LEU A 8 -23.62 -3.03 -23.39
C LEU A 8 -22.49 -3.93 -22.84
N ILE A 9 -22.00 -4.86 -23.66
CA ILE A 9 -20.88 -5.76 -23.31
C ILE A 9 -19.57 -4.96 -23.16
N PHE A 10 -19.24 -4.06 -24.10
CA PHE A 10 -18.05 -3.21 -23.98
C PHE A 10 -18.10 -2.32 -22.73
N SER A 11 -19.26 -1.72 -22.43
CA SER A 11 -19.46 -0.93 -21.21
C SER A 11 -19.29 -1.77 -19.94
N PHE A 12 -19.79 -3.01 -19.93
CA PHE A 12 -19.64 -3.92 -18.80
C PHE A 12 -18.18 -4.36 -18.60
N CYS A 13 -17.47 -4.70 -19.67
CA CYS A 13 -16.06 -5.07 -19.62
C CYS A 13 -15.18 -3.91 -19.13
N LEU A 14 -15.44 -2.68 -19.59
CA LEU A 14 -14.73 -1.49 -19.12
C LEU A 14 -15.01 -1.21 -17.63
N LEU A 15 -16.27 -1.35 -17.19
CA LEU A 15 -16.65 -1.20 -15.79
C LEU A 15 -15.99 -2.26 -14.91
N ALA A 16 -16.03 -3.53 -15.32
CA ALA A 16 -15.40 -4.63 -14.60
C ALA A 16 -13.87 -4.45 -14.51
N SER A 17 -13.23 -4.05 -15.62
CA SER A 17 -11.79 -3.74 -15.65
C SER A 17 -11.42 -2.60 -14.71
N PHE A 18 -12.26 -1.56 -14.65
CA PHE A 18 -12.09 -0.42 -13.76
C PHE A 18 -12.26 -0.83 -12.29
N ILE A 19 -13.29 -1.62 -11.96
CA ILE A 19 -13.51 -2.16 -10.62
C ILE A 19 -12.35 -3.06 -10.18
N CYS A 20 -11.86 -3.95 -11.06
CA CYS A 20 -10.71 -4.81 -10.79
C CYS A 20 -9.43 -4.00 -10.57
N ALA A 21 -9.20 -2.93 -11.34
CA ALA A 21 -8.03 -2.07 -11.18
C ALA A 21 -8.03 -1.31 -9.85
N ILE A 22 -9.20 -1.01 -9.28
CA ILE A 22 -9.35 -0.38 -7.96
C ILE A 22 -9.08 -1.39 -6.83
N HIS A 23 -9.48 -2.65 -6.98
CA HIS A 23 -9.33 -3.67 -5.93
C HIS A 23 -7.94 -4.31 -5.87
N ASN A 24 -7.09 -4.10 -6.88
CA ASN A 24 -5.73 -4.63 -6.87
C ASN A 24 -4.83 -3.87 -5.86
N PRO A 25 -4.21 -4.57 -4.89
CA PRO A 25 -3.30 -3.94 -3.95
C PRO A 25 -2.15 -3.26 -4.67
N LYS A 26 -1.89 -1.98 -4.39
CA LYS A 26 -0.74 -1.30 -4.99
C LYS A 26 0.55 -1.78 -4.37
N ILE A 27 1.59 -1.80 -5.19
CA ILE A 27 2.93 -2.19 -4.78
C ILE A 27 3.61 -0.97 -4.16
N PRO A 28 3.95 -0.99 -2.86
CA PRO A 28 4.71 0.08 -2.24
C PRO A 28 6.16 0.11 -2.75
N ARG A 29 6.70 1.32 -2.92
CA ARG A 29 8.13 1.54 -3.08
C ARG A 29 8.70 2.19 -1.82
N PHE A 30 9.99 2.02 -1.57
CA PHE A 30 10.60 2.46 -0.32
C PHE A 30 11.81 3.34 -0.60
N SER A 31 12.01 4.34 0.24
CA SER A 31 13.23 5.13 0.27
C SER A 31 13.64 5.43 1.70
N LYS A 32 14.91 5.76 1.86
CA LYS A 32 15.51 6.22 3.12
C LYS A 32 16.17 7.57 2.87
N GLU A 33 15.92 8.55 3.73
CA GLU A 33 16.56 9.86 3.71
C GLU A 33 17.06 10.20 5.12
N GLY A 34 18.37 10.06 5.34
CA GLY A 34 18.93 10.11 6.69
C GLY A 34 18.33 9.01 7.56
N GLU A 35 17.79 9.37 8.73
CA GLU A 35 17.15 8.43 9.66
C GLU A 35 15.67 8.15 9.34
N LYS A 36 15.13 8.74 8.27
CA LYS A 36 13.72 8.61 7.91
C LYS A 36 13.48 7.56 6.85
N TYR A 37 12.40 6.80 7.02
CA TYR A 37 11.94 5.77 6.10
C TYR A 37 10.61 6.18 5.49
N PHE A 38 10.48 6.02 4.18
CA PHE A 38 9.29 6.41 3.45
C PHE A 38 8.70 5.27 2.63
N VAL A 39 7.37 5.23 2.61
CA VAL A 39 6.60 4.45 1.62
C VAL A 39 6.08 5.39 0.56
N HIS A 40 6.25 4.99 -0.70
CA HIS A 40 5.82 5.72 -1.87
C HIS A 40 4.72 4.93 -2.58
N LEU A 41 3.57 5.58 -2.78
CA LEU A 41 2.41 5.01 -3.48
C LEU A 41 1.91 5.97 -4.55
N PHE A 42 1.61 5.42 -5.72
CA PHE A 42 1.18 6.19 -6.88
C PHE A 42 -0.31 5.95 -7.15
N PHE A 43 -1.12 7.00 -7.04
CA PHE A 43 -2.53 6.98 -7.40
C PHE A 43 -3.07 8.39 -7.60
N ASP A 44 -4.19 8.50 -8.32
CA ASP A 44 -4.83 9.78 -8.57
C ASP A 44 -5.57 10.29 -7.32
N ASN A 45 -5.43 11.58 -7.02
CA ASN A 45 -6.02 12.24 -5.84
C ASN A 45 -7.12 13.25 -6.23
N ASP A 46 -7.30 13.54 -7.52
CA ASP A 46 -8.14 14.66 -7.98
C ASP A 46 -9.61 14.49 -7.56
N ARG A 47 -10.03 13.25 -7.28
CA ARG A 47 -11.39 12.92 -6.83
C ARG A 47 -11.50 12.57 -5.35
N LEU A 48 -10.40 12.21 -4.69
CA LEU A 48 -10.46 11.53 -3.38
C LEU A 48 -10.14 12.46 -2.20
N LYS A 49 -9.40 13.55 -2.42
CA LYS A 49 -9.10 14.60 -1.42
C LYS A 49 -8.74 14.03 -0.04
N PHE A 50 -7.83 13.06 -0.02
CA PHE A 50 -7.48 12.35 1.20
C PHE A 50 -6.90 13.31 2.25
N LYS A 51 -7.40 13.18 3.48
CA LYS A 51 -6.93 13.96 4.64
C LYS A 51 -6.10 13.13 5.62
N LYS A 52 -6.19 11.80 5.52
CA LYS A 52 -5.61 10.85 6.47
C LYS A 52 -5.12 9.61 5.75
N ILE A 53 -3.97 9.10 6.19
CA ILE A 53 -3.38 7.84 5.76
C ILE A 53 -3.08 7.03 7.01
N GLU A 54 -3.47 5.76 6.99
CA GLU A 54 -3.24 4.86 8.11
C GLU A 54 -2.32 3.71 7.71
N ILE A 55 -1.41 3.34 8.59
CA ILE A 55 -0.73 2.05 8.51
C ILE A 55 -1.50 1.06 9.36
N SER A 56 -1.96 -0.03 8.74
CA SER A 56 -2.52 -1.17 9.43
C SER A 56 -1.43 -2.20 9.72
N ARG A 57 -1.41 -2.65 10.96
CA ARG A 57 -0.63 -3.79 11.46
C ARG A 57 -1.57 -5.00 11.54
N GLY A 58 -1.23 -6.06 10.79
CA GLY A 58 -2.00 -7.32 10.82
C GLY A 58 -1.98 -7.97 12.21
N CYS A 59 -3.01 -8.79 12.52
CA CYS A 59 -3.01 -9.64 13.71
C CYS A 59 -1.95 -10.73 13.53
N GLY A 60 -0.88 -10.70 14.32
CA GLY A 60 -0.03 -11.87 14.50
C GLY A 60 -0.82 -12.91 15.29
N CYS A 61 -1.27 -13.98 14.64
CA CYS A 61 -1.87 -15.12 15.32
C CYS A 61 -0.84 -15.68 16.32
N GLY A 62 -0.99 -15.38 17.61
CA GLY A 62 -0.14 -15.91 18.69
C GLY A 62 0.49 -14.89 19.65
N LEU A 63 0.52 -13.59 19.32
CA LEU A 63 1.23 -12.59 20.15
C LEU A 63 0.32 -11.57 20.86
N GLY A 64 -1.00 -11.79 20.92
CA GLY A 64 -1.93 -10.94 21.70
C GLY A 64 -2.06 -9.47 21.23
N GLY A 65 -1.31 -9.06 20.20
CA GLY A 65 -1.41 -7.74 19.59
C GLY A 65 -2.50 -7.71 18.54
N GLY A 66 -3.71 -7.30 18.94
CA GLY A 66 -4.83 -7.11 18.02
C GLY A 66 -4.49 -6.17 16.85
N HIS A 67 -5.36 -6.15 15.83
CA HIS A 67 -5.24 -5.24 14.69
C HIS A 67 -5.14 -3.80 15.19
N LYS A 68 -4.06 -3.10 14.80
CA LYS A 68 -3.82 -1.70 15.14
C LYS A 68 -3.64 -0.88 13.88
N THR A 69 -4.21 0.32 13.87
CA THR A 69 -4.04 1.32 12.82
C THR A 69 -3.39 2.56 13.41
N PHE A 70 -2.46 3.14 12.66
CA PHE A 70 -1.70 4.33 13.07
C PHE A 70 -1.81 5.38 11.98
N GLU A 71 -2.24 6.59 12.34
CA GLU A 71 -2.20 7.73 11.42
C GLU A 71 -0.74 8.15 11.22
N VAL A 72 -0.33 8.34 9.97
CA VAL A 72 1.06 8.65 9.60
C VAL A 72 1.15 9.93 8.80
N PRO A 73 2.22 10.74 9.00
CA PRO A 73 2.46 11.91 8.17
C PRO A 73 2.71 11.54 6.72
N PHE A 74 2.24 12.37 5.78
CA PHE A 74 2.51 12.16 4.37
C PHE A 74 2.57 13.49 3.62
N THR A 75 3.27 13.48 2.49
CA THR A 75 3.28 14.55 1.50
C THR A 75 2.80 14.02 0.16
N ILE A 76 2.18 14.90 -0.63
CA ILE A 76 1.72 14.59 -1.99
C ILE A 76 2.61 15.32 -2.97
N LEU A 77 3.21 14.57 -3.88
CA LEU A 77 4.08 15.09 -4.94
C LEU A 77 3.42 14.84 -6.30
N PRO A 78 3.48 15.81 -7.23
CA PRO A 78 2.99 15.58 -8.60
C PRO A 78 3.92 14.62 -9.34
N HIS A 79 3.34 13.63 -10.03
CA HIS A 79 4.08 12.63 -10.80
C HIS A 79 3.43 12.40 -12.18
N ARG A 80 4.21 11.90 -13.16
CA ARG A 80 3.68 11.61 -14.52
C ARG A 80 2.54 10.59 -14.55
N LEU A 81 2.39 9.81 -13.48
CA LEU A 81 1.40 8.73 -13.34
C LEU A 81 0.24 9.10 -12.38
N GLY A 82 0.11 10.38 -12.02
CA GLY A 82 -0.84 10.87 -11.03
C GLY A 82 -0.14 11.49 -9.83
N ASN A 83 -0.64 11.25 -8.63
CA ASN A 83 -0.01 11.77 -7.42
C ASN A 83 0.84 10.68 -6.74
N GLU A 84 2.01 11.08 -6.27
CA GLU A 84 2.86 10.27 -5.42
C GLU A 84 2.62 10.65 -3.96
N PHE A 85 2.24 9.67 -3.17
CA PHE A 85 2.07 9.80 -1.74
C PHE A 85 3.32 9.27 -1.07
N LYS A 86 4.11 10.19 -0.50
CA LYS A 86 5.31 9.90 0.27
C LYS A 86 4.94 9.92 1.75
N ILE A 87 4.91 8.74 2.36
CA ILE A 87 4.36 8.49 3.70
C ILE A 87 5.52 8.18 4.65
N ASP A 88 5.63 8.92 5.75
CA ASP A 88 6.67 8.71 6.77
C ASP A 88 6.31 7.51 7.65
N ILE A 89 7.13 6.47 7.58
CA ILE A 89 6.97 5.23 8.34
C ILE A 89 8.10 5.00 9.35
N SER A 90 8.84 6.06 9.70
CA SER A 90 10.01 5.97 10.58
C SER A 90 9.65 5.52 12.00
N SER A 91 8.39 5.72 12.42
CA SER A 91 7.87 5.31 13.73
C SER A 91 7.45 3.85 13.82
N LEU A 92 7.45 3.10 12.71
CA LEU A 92 7.05 1.71 12.71
C LEU A 92 8.07 0.83 13.44
N ASP A 93 7.56 -0.14 14.20
CA ASP A 93 8.38 -1.14 14.87
C ASP A 93 9.04 -2.05 13.81
N LYS A 94 10.37 -1.96 13.75
CA LYS A 94 11.23 -2.70 12.82
C LYS A 94 11.27 -4.19 13.10
N ASN A 95 10.96 -4.61 14.33
CA ASN A 95 10.95 -6.02 14.73
C ASN A 95 9.62 -6.71 14.43
N PHE A 96 8.64 -6.01 13.85
CA PHE A 96 7.33 -6.57 13.57
C PHE A 96 7.32 -7.41 12.27
N THR A 97 7.47 -8.72 12.43
CA THR A 97 7.56 -9.69 11.32
C THR A 97 6.25 -10.02 10.58
N PRO A 98 5.04 -9.90 11.16
CA PRO A 98 3.80 -10.11 10.41
C PRO A 98 3.53 -9.03 9.34
N GLY A 99 4.23 -7.91 9.36
CA GLY A 99 4.20 -6.90 8.31
C GLY A 99 3.08 -5.86 8.41
N TYR A 100 3.23 -4.81 7.62
CA TYR A 100 2.39 -3.62 7.59
C TYR A 100 1.69 -3.49 6.24
N THR A 101 0.55 -2.82 6.23
CA THR A 101 -0.10 -2.37 4.99
C THR A 101 -0.46 -0.90 5.11
N VAL A 102 -0.34 -0.15 4.01
CA VAL A 102 -0.92 1.19 3.92
C VAL A 102 -2.40 1.04 3.59
N GLU A 103 -3.26 1.68 4.37
CA GLU A 103 -4.68 1.79 4.12
C GLU A 103 -5.06 3.27 3.92
N LEU A 104 -5.82 3.53 2.87
CA LEU A 104 -6.49 4.82 2.70
C LEU A 104 -7.97 4.59 2.92
N ARG A 105 -8.50 5.36 3.87
CA ARG A 105 -9.91 5.35 4.22
C ARG A 105 -10.52 6.69 3.87
N ASN A 106 -11.70 6.65 3.26
CA ASN A 106 -12.55 7.81 3.13
C ASN A 106 -13.79 7.55 3.99
N LYS A 107 -13.93 8.32 5.07
CA LYS A 107 -14.88 8.03 6.16
C LYS A 107 -14.66 6.60 6.68
N SER A 108 -15.62 5.70 6.46
CA SER A 108 -15.57 4.30 6.92
C SER A 108 -15.23 3.30 5.81
N TRP A 109 -15.12 3.76 4.55
CA TRP A 109 -14.85 2.87 3.41
C TRP A 109 -13.35 2.78 3.16
N ARG A 110 -12.83 1.55 3.14
CA ARG A 110 -11.47 1.28 2.67
C ARG A 110 -11.45 1.51 1.16
N VAL A 111 -10.81 2.61 0.75
CA VAL A 111 -10.66 2.97 -0.66
C VAL A 111 -9.47 2.24 -1.26
N PHE A 112 -8.50 1.90 -0.42
CA PHE A 112 -7.20 1.41 -0.86
C PHE A 112 -6.53 0.53 0.19
N ARG A 113 -5.76 -0.45 -0.30
CA ARG A 113 -4.79 -1.21 0.50
C ARG A 113 -3.53 -1.45 -0.32
N SER A 114 -2.35 -1.28 0.27
CA SER A 114 -1.10 -1.72 -0.36
C SER A 114 -0.89 -3.22 -0.20
N LYS A 115 0.09 -3.78 -0.94
CA LYS A 115 0.71 -5.05 -0.53
C LYS A 115 1.36 -4.90 0.84
N GLU A 116 1.51 -6.03 1.53
CA GLU A 116 2.21 -6.11 2.82
C GLU A 116 3.69 -5.75 2.65
N PHE A 117 4.28 -5.17 3.69
CA PHE A 117 5.69 -4.82 3.72
C PHE A 117 6.28 -4.93 5.14
N VAL A 118 7.59 -5.14 5.22
CA VAL A 118 8.31 -5.49 6.45
C VAL A 118 9.71 -4.87 6.40
N TYR A 119 10.25 -4.51 7.55
CA TYR A 119 11.62 -4.02 7.64
C TYR A 119 12.62 -5.16 7.42
N ASN A 120 13.69 -4.87 6.69
CA ASN A 120 14.80 -5.77 6.46
C ASN A 120 16.08 -5.07 6.92
N GLU A 121 16.73 -5.67 7.92
CA GLU A 121 17.95 -5.16 8.54
C GLU A 121 19.17 -5.23 7.61
N ILE A 122 19.24 -6.24 6.73
CA ILE A 122 20.39 -6.46 5.83
C ILE A 122 20.52 -5.32 4.83
N VAL A 123 19.39 -4.90 4.25
CA VAL A 123 19.35 -3.78 3.29
C VAL A 123 19.02 -2.45 3.95
N ASP A 124 18.82 -2.45 5.27
CA ASP A 124 18.41 -1.29 6.06
C ASP A 124 17.25 -0.51 5.42
N SER A 125 16.19 -1.23 5.07
CA SER A 125 15.04 -0.68 4.36
C SER A 125 13.79 -1.53 4.56
N PHE A 126 12.63 -0.96 4.24
CA PHE A 126 11.39 -1.72 4.15
C PHE A 126 11.28 -2.37 2.77
N LEU A 127 10.73 -3.57 2.72
CA LEU A 127 10.56 -4.35 1.50
C LEU A 127 9.12 -4.86 1.40
N THR A 128 8.61 -4.95 0.17
CA THR A 128 7.31 -5.59 -0.07
C THR A 128 7.42 -7.07 0.29
N ARG A 129 6.53 -7.56 1.14
CA ARG A 129 6.43 -8.97 1.53
C ARG A 129 5.95 -9.78 0.32
N GLY A 130 6.74 -10.78 -0.06
CA GLY A 130 6.56 -11.60 -1.26
C GLY A 130 7.87 -12.29 -1.64
N ASP A 131 7.98 -12.79 -2.87
CA ASP A 131 9.16 -13.56 -3.33
C ASP A 131 10.49 -12.80 -3.16
N ASN A 132 10.49 -11.48 -3.35
CA ASN A 132 11.66 -10.62 -3.14
C ASN A 132 12.15 -10.59 -1.68
N TYR A 133 11.25 -10.72 -0.70
CA TYR A 133 11.61 -10.79 0.72
C TYR A 133 12.16 -12.18 1.10
N ARG A 134 11.60 -13.25 0.52
CA ARG A 134 12.12 -14.62 0.72
C ARG A 134 13.53 -14.76 0.21
N LEU A 135 13.80 -14.31 -1.02
CA LEU A 135 15.13 -14.38 -1.64
C LEU A 135 16.20 -13.66 -0.80
N THR A 136 15.86 -12.54 -0.17
CA THR A 136 16.82 -11.77 0.66
C THR A 136 16.95 -12.29 2.09
N HIS A 137 16.13 -13.24 2.52
CA HIS A 137 16.10 -13.74 3.91
C HIS A 137 16.40 -15.24 4.03
N GLU A 138 16.19 -16.04 2.98
CA GLU A 138 16.54 -17.47 2.92
C GLU A 138 18.01 -17.69 2.52
N ASP A 139 18.64 -16.74 1.82
CA ASP A 139 20.07 -16.80 1.46
C ASP A 139 21.02 -16.57 2.66
N THR A 140 20.51 -16.16 3.83
CA THR A 140 21.31 -16.01 5.07
C THR A 140 21.25 -17.22 6.01
N THR A 141 20.63 -18.32 5.59
CA THR A 141 20.49 -19.56 6.40
C THR A 141 21.35 -20.74 5.94
N ASN A 142 22.39 -20.53 5.12
CA ASN A 142 23.38 -21.57 4.78
C ASN A 142 24.72 -21.36 5.47
#